data_AF-A0A183Q3Z5-F1
#
_entry.id   AF-A0A183Q3Z5-F1
#
_cell.length_a   1.000
_cell.length_b   1.000
_cell.length_c   1.000
_cell.angle_alpha   90.00
_cell.angle_beta   90.00
_cell.angle_gamma   90.00
#
_symmetry.space_group_name_H-M   'P 1'
#
loop_
_entity.id
_entity.type
_entity.pdbx_description
1 polymer ?
#
loop_
_entity_poly.entity_id
_entity_poly.type
_entity_poly.pdbx_seq_one_letter_code
_entity_poly.pdbx_strand_id
1 'polypeptide(L)'
;MNDQDRTSIHEAMEQQSISISKAGIVTSLQARCTIVAAANPIGGRYDPSMTFSDNVDLSEPILSRFDVLCVVRDAVDPIQVNNDTVP
;
A
#
# COMPACT_ATOMS: atom_id res chain seq x y z
N MET A 1 10.18 -4.45 0.80
CA MET A 1 9.60 -4.96 2.06
C MET A 1 9.84 -6.45 2.08
N ASN A 2 10.44 -6.99 3.14
CA ASN A 2 10.78 -8.42 3.19
C ASN A 2 9.53 -9.25 3.52
N ASP A 3 9.53 -10.54 3.19
CA ASP A 3 8.36 -11.43 3.38
C ASP A 3 7.93 -11.55 4.85
N GLN A 4 8.89 -11.47 5.76
CA GLN A 4 8.63 -11.48 7.20
C GLN A 4 7.83 -10.25 7.65
N ASP A 5 8.15 -9.08 7.10
CA ASP A 5 7.40 -7.85 7.39
C ASP A 5 5.98 -7.96 6.83
N ARG A 6 5.82 -8.52 5.63
CA ARG A 6 4.51 -8.72 4.98
C ARG A 6 3.60 -9.60 5.85
N THR A 7 4.15 -10.69 6.39
CA THR A 7 3.42 -11.60 7.29
C THR A 7 3.01 -10.90 8.59
N SER A 8 3.93 -10.12 9.17
CA SER A 8 3.70 -9.44 10.45
C SER A 8 2.62 -8.36 10.33
N ILE A 9 2.64 -7.56 9.25
CA ILE A 9 1.61 -6.56 9.01
C ILE A 9 0.27 -7.21 8.67
N HIS A 10 0.28 -8.33 7.93
CA HIS A 10 -0.95 -9.06 7.63
C HIS A 10 -1.66 -9.53 8.90
N GLU A 11 -0.94 -10.08 9.88
CA GLU A 11 -1.51 -10.43 11.19
C GLU A 11 -2.17 -9.23 11.86
N ALA A 12 -1.46 -8.10 11.89
CA ALA A 12 -1.95 -6.85 12.47
C ALA A 12 -3.25 -6.36 11.82
N MET A 13 -3.31 -6.40 10.48
CA MET A 13 -4.45 -5.94 9.67
C MET A 13 -5.66 -6.85 9.78
N GLU A 14 -5.43 -8.16 9.79
CA GLU A 14 -6.47 -9.19 9.82
C GLU A 14 -7.09 -9.32 11.22
N GLN A 15 -6.25 -9.46 12.23
CA GLN A 15 -6.67 -9.85 13.58
C GLN A 15 -6.78 -8.65 14.53
N GLN A 16 -6.30 -7.47 14.11
CA GLN A 16 -6.19 -6.27 14.95
C GLN A 16 -5.43 -6.54 16.26
N SER A 17 -4.47 -7.47 16.19
CA SER A 17 -3.66 -7.95 17.31
C SER A 17 -2.29 -8.41 16.80
N ILE A 18 -1.27 -8.33 17.66
CA ILE A 18 0.06 -8.89 17.43
C ILE A 18 0.35 -9.93 18.50
N SER A 19 0.67 -11.15 18.07
CA SER A 19 1.12 -12.23 18.93
C SER A 19 2.64 -12.18 19.11
N ILE A 20 3.08 -12.21 20.37
CA ILE A 20 4.49 -12.21 20.72
C ILE A 20 4.78 -13.49 21.49
N SER A 21 5.71 -14.30 20.96
CA SER A 21 6.25 -15.47 21.63
C SER A 21 7.78 -15.45 21.54
N LYS A 22 8.43 -14.78 22.50
CA LYS A 22 9.89 -14.61 22.51
C LYS A 22 10.43 -14.50 23.93
N ALA A 23 11.61 -15.08 24.18
CA ALA A 23 12.33 -14.99 25.46
C ALA A 23 11.47 -15.35 26.69
N GLY A 24 10.59 -16.35 26.55
CA GLY A 24 9.68 -16.79 27.62
C GLY A 24 8.46 -15.89 27.83
N ILE A 25 8.31 -14.81 27.07
CA ILE A 25 7.13 -13.94 27.08
C ILE A 25 6.18 -14.43 25.99
N VAL A 26 4.98 -14.84 26.40
CA VAL A 26 3.87 -15.19 25.51
C VAL A 26 2.72 -14.24 25.83
N THR A 27 2.44 -13.31 24.92
CA THR A 27 1.37 -12.32 25.10
C THR A 27 0.80 -11.87 23.76
N SER A 28 -0.40 -11.30 23.80
CA SER A 28 -1.10 -10.73 22.65
C SER A 28 -1.40 -9.26 22.96
N LEU A 29 -1.00 -8.38 22.04
CA LEU A 29 -1.20 -6.94 22.14
C LEU A 29 -2.20 -6.48 21.08
N GLN A 30 -3.12 -5.59 21.45
CA GLN A 30 -4.10 -5.06 20.51
C GLN A 30 -3.45 -4.02 19.57
N ALA A 31 -3.72 -4.15 18.27
CA ALA A 31 -3.26 -3.23 17.23
C ALA A 31 -4.43 -2.36 16.73
N ARG A 32 -4.76 -1.30 17.49
CA ARG A 32 -5.81 -0.33 17.14
C ARG A 32 -5.22 0.87 16.39
N CYS A 33 -4.61 0.63 15.23
CA CYS A 33 -4.02 1.68 14.40
C CYS A 33 -4.66 1.74 13.01
N THR A 34 -4.64 2.93 12.41
CA THR A 34 -4.96 3.13 11.00
C THR A 34 -3.68 2.98 10.18
N ILE A 35 -3.78 2.31 9.03
CA ILE A 35 -2.64 2.10 8.14
C ILE A 35 -2.77 3.04 6.95
N VAL A 36 -1.72 3.82 6.73
CA VAL A 36 -1.54 4.64 5.52
C VAL A 36 -0.28 4.13 4.84
N ALA A 37 -0.43 3.72 3.58
CA ALA A 37 0.67 3.18 2.79
C ALA A 37 0.81 3.97 1.48
N ALA A 38 2.06 4.17 1.07
CA ALA A 38 2.40 4.67 -0.25
C ALA A 38 3.29 3.61 -0.93
N ALA A 39 2.92 3.24 -2.15
CA ALA A 39 3.67 2.30 -2.97
C ALA A 39 3.80 2.85 -4.38
N ASN A 40 4.92 2.55 -5.01
CA ASN A 40 5.14 2.89 -6.42
C ASN A 40 4.73 1.71 -7.30
N PRO A 41 4.19 1.98 -8.50
CA PRO A 41 3.91 0.93 -9.47
C PRO A 41 5.20 0.24 -9.93
N ILE A 42 5.07 -1.03 -10.33
CA ILE A 42 6.14 -1.83 -10.91
C ILE A 42 6.60 -1.14 -12.21
N GLY A 43 7.92 -0.96 -12.37
CA GLY A 43 8.46 -0.25 -13.54
C GLY A 43 8.36 1.28 -13.46
N GLY A 44 7.87 1.85 -12.37
CA GLY A 44 7.93 3.28 -12.07
C GLY A 44 6.81 4.13 -12.68
N ARG A 45 6.00 3.59 -13.59
CA ARG A 45 4.78 4.23 -14.12
C ARG A 45 3.61 3.28 -14.03
N TYR A 46 2.44 3.80 -13.70
CA TYR A 46 1.21 3.02 -13.63
C TYR A 46 0.69 2.74 -15.04
N ASP A 47 0.48 1.47 -15.39
CA ASP A 47 -0.12 1.05 -16.65
C ASP A 47 -1.65 0.85 -16.50
N PRO A 48 -2.49 1.68 -17.14
CA PRO A 48 -3.94 1.56 -17.07
C PRO A 48 -4.52 0.31 -17.75
N SER A 49 -3.74 -0.38 -18.58
CA SER A 49 -4.17 -1.61 -19.26
C SER A 49 -4.10 -2.85 -18.37
N MET A 50 -3.33 -2.80 -17.29
CA MET A 50 -3.13 -3.88 -16.33
C MET A 50 -4.02 -3.69 -15.09
N THR A 51 -4.29 -4.77 -14.37
CA THR A 51 -5.03 -4.68 -13.10
C THR A 51 -4.21 -3.96 -12.04
N PHE A 52 -4.86 -3.49 -10.97
CA PHE A 52 -4.14 -2.85 -9.86
C PHE A 52 -3.13 -3.81 -9.22
N SER A 53 -3.54 -5.06 -8.98
CA SER A 53 -2.68 -6.10 -8.39
C SER A 53 -1.45 -6.42 -9.26
N ASP A 54 -1.58 -6.34 -10.59
CA ASP A 54 -0.43 -6.54 -11.48
C ASP A 54 0.48 -5.31 -11.57
N ASN A 55 -0.04 -4.12 -11.23
CA ASN A 55 0.72 -2.88 -11.21
C ASN A 55 1.54 -2.70 -9.92
N VAL A 56 1.22 -3.41 -8.83
CA VAL A 56 1.90 -3.23 -7.53
C VAL A 56 2.43 -4.56 -6.99
N ASP A 57 3.64 -4.55 -6.44
CA ASP A 57 4.20 -5.74 -5.77
C ASP A 57 3.69 -5.83 -4.31
N LEU A 58 2.38 -6.10 -4.18
CA LEU A 58 1.72 -6.37 -2.91
C LEU A 58 0.96 -7.70 -3.01
N SER A 59 0.95 -8.47 -1.92
CA SER A 59 0.21 -9.72 -1.89
C SER A 59 -1.30 -9.44 -1.81
N GLU A 60 -2.09 -10.30 -2.45
CA GLU A 60 -3.56 -10.22 -2.47
C GLU A 60 -4.20 -10.10 -1.07
N PRO A 61 -3.73 -10.80 -0.03
CA PRO A 61 -4.29 -10.65 1.31
C PRO A 61 -4.13 -9.24 1.89
N ILE A 62 -2.98 -8.58 1.67
CA ILE A 62 -2.75 -7.20 2.11
C ILE A 62 -3.66 -6.24 1.33
N LEU A 63 -3.77 -6.43 0.01
CA LEU A 63 -4.61 -5.59 -0.84
C LEU A 63 -6.08 -5.63 -0.43
N SER A 64 -6.61 -6.81 -0.09
CA SER A 64 -8.02 -6.95 0.32
C SER A 64 -8.34 -6.27 1.66
N ARG A 65 -7.32 -5.98 2.48
CA ARG A 65 -7.47 -5.34 3.80
C ARG A 65 -7.45 -3.81 3.74
N PHE A 66 -7.20 -3.23 2.57
CA PHE A 66 -7.34 -1.80 2.36
C PHE A 66 -8.74 -1.48 1.83
N ASP A 67 -9.49 -0.68 2.59
CA ASP A 67 -10.82 -0.22 2.16
C ASP A 67 -10.74 0.82 1.04
N VAL A 68 -9.63 1.55 0.94
CA VAL A 68 -9.42 2.63 -0.01
C VAL A 68 -8.07 2.49 -0.69
N LEU A 69 -8.10 2.41 -2.02
CA LEU A 69 -6.92 2.38 -2.89
C LEU A 69 -6.93 3.61 -3.80
N CYS A 70 -5.96 4.50 -3.63
CA CYS A 70 -5.84 5.74 -4.41
C CYS A 70 -4.66 5.64 -5.38
N VAL A 71 -4.95 5.53 -6.68
CA VAL A 71 -3.92 5.60 -7.72
C VAL A 71 -3.72 7.06 -8.13
N VAL A 72 -2.56 7.63 -7.80
CA VAL A 72 -2.16 8.95 -8.30
C VAL A 72 -1.37 8.76 -9.58
N ARG A 73 -1.86 9.35 -10.67
CA ARG A 73 -1.19 9.32 -11.98
C ARG A 73 -0.86 10.74 -12.41
N ASP A 74 0.36 10.91 -12.87
CA ASP A 74 0.77 12.11 -13.58
C ASP A 74 0.33 11.98 -15.04
N ALA A 75 -0.85 12.52 -15.35
CA ALA A 75 -1.38 12.59 -16.71
C ALA A 75 -1.15 14.00 -17.25
N VAL A 76 -0.52 14.10 -18.42
CA VAL A 76 -0.32 15.39 -19.10
C VAL A 76 -1.68 15.92 -19.52
N ASP A 77 -2.16 16.94 -18.82
CA ASP A 77 -3.40 17.62 -19.15
C ASP A 77 -3.12 18.71 -20.21
N PRO A 78 -3.63 18.57 -21.45
CA PRO A 78 -3.32 19.52 -22.53
C PRO A 78 -3.82 20.94 -22.27
N ILE A 79 -4.70 21.16 -21.28
CA ILE A 79 -5.28 22.46 -20.94
C ILE A 79 -4.42 23.24 -19.92
N GLN A 80 -3.54 22.57 -19.16
CA GLN A 80 -2.74 23.23 -18.12
C GLN A 80 -1.43 23.85 -18.61
N VAL A 81 -1.05 23.65 -19.87
CA VAL A 81 0.22 24.20 -20.43
C VAL A 81 0.12 25.68 -20.81
N ASN A 82 -1.08 26.29 -20.76
CA ASN A 82 -1.34 27.63 -21.30
C ASN A 82 -1.46 28.77 -20.26
N ASN A 83 -0.88 28.65 -19.07
CA ASN A 83 -0.81 29.78 -18.12
C ASN A 83 0.61 30.24 -17.75
N ASP A 84 1.65 29.55 -18.22
CA ASP A 84 3.06 29.99 -18.05
C ASP A 84 3.63 30.65 -19.31
N THR A 85 2.80 30.87 -20.33
CA THR A 85 3.17 31.66 -21.52
C THR A 85 2.11 32.73 -21.76
N VAL A 86 2.37 33.95 -21.28
CA VAL A 86 2.37 35.24 -22.02
C VAL A 86 2.32 36.39 -20.99
N PRO A 87 3.03 37.53 -21.17
CA PRO A 87 4.11 37.84 -22.12
C PRO A 87 5.51 37.91 -21.47
#